data_AF-A0A0I9SFX4-F1
#
_entry.id   AF-A0A0I9SFX4-F1
#
_cell.length_a   1.000
_cell.length_b   1.000
_cell.length_c   1.000
_cell.angle_alpha   90.00
_cell.angle_beta   90.00
_cell.angle_gamma   90.00
#
_symmetry.space_group_name_H-M   'P 1'
#
loop_
_entity.id
_entity.type
_entity.pdbx_description
1 polymer ?
#
loop_
_entity_poly.entity_id
_entity_poly.type
_entity_poly.pdbx_seq_one_letter_code
_entity_poly.pdbx_strand_id
1 'polypeptide(L)'
;MTFPVYLAYKDSGVEWLGEVPEHWAVHPLKRAIERIESGTSVNAADFPAEPGSLGVLKTSCVYTGKFDWAENKTVDDEDLSRVSWSVC
;
A
#
# COMPACT_ATOMS: atom_id res chain seq x y z
N MET A 1 17.48 22.86 -1.31
CA MET A 1 16.02 23.08 -1.09
C MET A 1 15.84 23.36 0.38
N THR A 2 15.12 24.43 0.74
CA THR A 2 14.88 24.81 2.14
C THR A 2 13.41 24.58 2.45
N PHE A 3 13.12 23.76 3.45
CA PHE A 3 11.75 23.52 3.90
C PHE A 3 11.33 24.61 4.90
N PRO A 4 10.05 25.02 4.90
CA PRO A 4 9.54 25.97 5.90
C PRO A 4 9.63 25.37 7.31
N VAL A 5 10.00 26.20 8.28
CA VAL A 5 10.12 25.83 9.69
C VAL A 5 8.78 26.09 10.39
N TYR A 6 8.39 25.22 11.32
CA TYR A 6 7.20 25.44 12.13
C TYR A 6 7.51 26.30 13.36
N LEU A 7 6.54 27.07 13.85
CA LEU A 7 6.72 27.98 15.01
C LEU A 7 6.96 27.26 16.34
N ALA A 8 6.43 26.04 16.47
CA ALA A 8 6.51 25.23 17.68
C ALA A 8 6.54 23.74 17.33
N TYR A 9 7.23 22.98 18.17
CA TYR A 9 7.42 21.54 18.07
C TYR A 9 7.19 20.90 19.43
N LYS A 10 6.77 19.64 19.39
CA LYS A 10 6.63 18.77 20.56
C LYS A 10 7.32 17.44 20.32
N ASP A 11 7.67 16.75 21.39
CA ASP A 11 8.09 15.37 21.33
C ASP A 11 6.98 14.48 20.74
N SER A 12 7.32 13.63 19.77
CA SER A 12 6.34 12.74 19.13
C SER A 12 5.95 11.54 20.00
N GLY A 13 6.70 11.24 21.07
CA GLY A 13 6.60 10.00 21.83
C GLY A 13 7.14 8.77 21.09
N VAL A 14 7.80 8.94 19.93
CA VAL A 14 8.37 7.86 19.12
C VAL A 14 9.87 8.07 18.98
N GLU A 15 10.67 7.19 19.59
CA GLU A 15 12.12 7.34 19.75
C GLU A 15 12.87 7.67 18.44
N TRP A 16 12.52 7.01 17.34
CA TRP A 16 13.20 7.20 16.05
C TRP A 16 12.72 8.42 15.26
N LEU A 17 11.59 9.05 15.65
CA LEU A 17 10.98 10.15 14.90
C LEU A 17 11.37 11.53 15.48
N GLY A 18 11.60 11.62 16.80
CA GLY A 18 11.98 12.86 17.47
C GLY A 18 10.82 13.86 17.58
N GLU A 19 11.10 15.14 17.29
CA GLU A 19 10.12 16.22 17.42
C GLU A 19 9.25 16.40 16.16
N VAL A 20 7.98 16.73 16.37
CA VAL A 20 6.98 16.98 15.32
C VAL A 20 6.29 18.33 15.55
N PRO A 21 5.66 18.93 14.53
CA PRO A 21 4.96 20.20 14.70
C PRO A 21 3.90 20.14 15.80
N GLU A 22 3.83 21.17 16.64
CA GLU A 22 2.96 21.20 17.84
C GLU A 22 1.49 20.86 17.52
N HIS A 23 0.99 21.33 16.37
CA HIS A 23 -0.39 21.17 15.95
C HIS A 23 -0.73 19.80 15.36
N TRP A 24 0.26 18.90 15.14
CA TRP A 24 0.00 17.57 14.60
C TRP A 24 -0.61 16.64 15.64
N ALA A 25 -1.57 15.84 15.22
CA ALA A 25 -2.06 14.71 16.01
C ALA A 25 -1.19 13.48 15.73
N VAL A 26 -0.72 12.79 16.78
CA VAL A 26 0.07 11.56 16.67
C VAL A 26 -0.80 10.37 17.06
N HIS A 27 -1.09 9.50 16.09
CA HIS A 27 -1.93 8.33 16.28
C HIS A 27 -1.37 7.10 15.55
N PRO A 28 -1.61 5.88 16.06
CA PRO A 28 -1.30 4.66 15.32
C PRO A 28 -2.08 4.59 13.99
N LEU A 29 -1.43 4.12 12.92
CA LEU A 29 -2.02 4.02 11.57
C LEU A 29 -3.38 3.30 11.55
N LYS A 30 -3.55 2.25 12.37
CA LYS A 30 -4.81 1.49 12.50
C LYS A 30 -6.04 2.31 12.90
N ARG A 31 -5.87 3.55 13.38
CA ARG A 31 -6.96 4.48 13.68
C ARG A 31 -7.33 5.38 12.51
N ALA A 32 -6.49 5.41 11.46
CA ALA A 32 -6.66 6.25 10.28
C ALA A 32 -7.14 5.49 9.04
N ILE A 33 -7.19 4.15 9.10
CA ILE A 33 -7.62 3.28 8.01
C ILE A 33 -8.71 2.33 8.49
N GLU A 34 -9.62 1.95 7.60
CA GLU A 34 -10.70 1.01 7.91
C GLU A 34 -10.17 -0.42 8.06
N ARG A 35 -9.32 -0.87 7.13
CA ARG A 35 -8.79 -2.22 7.10
C ARG A 35 -7.39 -2.28 6.49
N ILE A 36 -6.54 -3.14 7.04
CA ILE A 36 -5.27 -3.54 6.45
C ILE A 36 -5.14 -5.06 6.58
N GLU A 37 -4.95 -5.72 5.45
CA GLU A 37 -4.87 -7.17 5.37
C GLU A 37 -3.68 -7.59 4.52
N SER A 38 -3.12 -8.75 4.84
CA SER A 38 -2.11 -9.38 3.99
C SER A 38 -2.79 -9.96 2.76
N GLY A 39 -2.17 -9.76 1.59
CA GLY A 39 -2.60 -10.43 0.37
C GLY A 39 -2.44 -11.94 0.46
N THR A 40 -3.15 -12.66 -0.41
CA THR A 40 -3.06 -14.12 -0.54
C THR A 40 -2.14 -14.51 -1.69
N SER A 41 -1.25 -15.48 -1.46
CA SER A 41 -0.43 -16.06 -2.53
C SER A 41 -1.28 -16.95 -3.42
N VAL A 42 -1.39 -16.58 -4.70
CA VAL A 42 -2.08 -17.33 -5.75
C VAL A 42 -1.12 -17.69 -6.86
N ASN A 43 -1.38 -18.81 -7.54
CA ASN A 43 -0.75 -19.14 -8.80
C ASN A 43 -1.27 -18.17 -9.87
N ALA A 44 -0.33 -17.68 -10.68
CA ALA A 44 -0.59 -16.63 -11.63
C ALA A 44 0.46 -16.68 -12.74
N ALA A 45 0.02 -16.61 -13.99
CA ALA A 45 0.90 -16.62 -15.14
C ALA A 45 1.64 -15.27 -15.32
N ASP A 46 2.84 -15.31 -15.90
CA ASP A 46 3.74 -14.16 -16.08
C ASP A 46 3.32 -13.20 -17.22
N PHE A 47 2.03 -12.95 -17.36
CA PHE A 47 1.51 -11.95 -18.29
C PHE A 47 0.33 -11.18 -17.67
N PRO A 48 0.08 -9.94 -18.10
CA PRO A 48 -0.94 -9.08 -17.50
C PRO A 48 -2.35 -9.65 -17.71
N ALA A 49 -3.22 -9.43 -16.74
CA ALA A 49 -4.64 -9.73 -16.84
C ALA A 49 -5.31 -8.92 -17.97
N GLU A 50 -6.11 -9.60 -18.78
CA GLU A 50 -6.94 -8.99 -19.80
C GLU A 50 -8.13 -8.25 -19.16
N PRO A 51 -8.73 -7.26 -19.84
CA PRO A 51 -9.94 -6.61 -19.35
C PRO A 51 -11.05 -7.62 -19.03
N GLY A 52 -11.46 -7.66 -17.76
CA GLY A 52 -12.49 -8.58 -17.27
C GLY A 52 -11.97 -9.85 -16.59
N SER A 53 -10.65 -10.11 -16.62
CA SER A 53 -10.03 -11.13 -15.77
C SER A 53 -9.43 -10.53 -14.50
N LEU A 54 -9.10 -11.39 -13.54
CA LEU A 54 -8.46 -10.97 -12.28
C LEU A 54 -6.94 -10.94 -12.43
N GLY A 55 -6.37 -9.78 -12.12
CA GLY A 55 -4.94 -9.59 -12.00
C GLY A 55 -4.51 -9.53 -10.54
N VAL A 56 -3.36 -10.12 -10.22
CA VAL A 56 -2.68 -9.95 -8.94
C VAL A 56 -1.56 -8.91 -9.05
N LEU A 57 -1.54 -7.97 -8.12
CA LEU A 57 -0.47 -6.98 -8.01
C LEU A 57 0.78 -7.61 -7.39
N LYS A 58 1.93 -7.16 -7.85
CA LYS A 58 3.24 -7.57 -7.35
C LYS A 58 4.08 -6.34 -7.06
N THR A 59 5.23 -6.54 -6.43
CA THR A 59 6.19 -5.47 -6.21
C THR A 59 6.63 -4.77 -7.51
N SER A 60 6.64 -5.48 -8.65
CA SER A 60 6.99 -4.88 -9.95
C SER A 60 6.02 -3.77 -10.39
N CYS A 61 4.77 -3.80 -9.93
CA CYS A 61 3.81 -2.73 -10.17
C CYS A 61 4.19 -1.39 -9.53
N VAL A 62 5.20 -1.33 -8.64
CA VAL A 62 5.60 -0.10 -7.95
C VAL A 62 7.13 0.14 -7.92
N TYR A 63 7.93 -0.75 -8.50
CA TYR A 63 9.40 -0.66 -8.41
C TYR A 63 10.00 0.61 -8.99
N THR A 64 9.34 1.23 -9.97
CA THR A 64 9.84 2.45 -10.64
C THR A 64 9.48 3.73 -9.90
N GLY A 65 8.93 3.62 -8.68
CA GLY A 65 8.42 4.75 -7.90
C GLY A 65 7.10 5.30 -8.42
N LYS A 66 6.50 4.64 -9.42
CA LYS A 66 5.16 4.92 -9.93
C LYS A 66 4.38 3.61 -9.98
N PHE A 67 3.07 3.72 -9.78
CA PHE A 67 2.19 2.59 -9.98
C PHE A 67 2.03 2.30 -11.47
N ASP A 68 2.45 1.11 -11.89
CA ASP A 68 2.24 0.55 -13.23
C ASP A 68 1.36 -0.69 -13.11
N TRP A 69 0.10 -0.55 -13.53
CA TRP A 69 -0.86 -1.64 -13.47
C TRP A 69 -0.59 -2.71 -14.53
N ALA A 70 0.15 -2.41 -15.60
CA ALA A 70 0.46 -3.36 -16.67
C ALA A 70 1.46 -4.44 -16.23
N GLU A 71 2.18 -4.22 -15.11
CA GLU A 71 3.12 -5.17 -14.53
C GLU A 71 2.45 -6.30 -13.70
N ASN A 72 1.12 -6.36 -13.66
CA ASN A 72 0.36 -7.39 -12.93
C ASN A 72 0.53 -8.80 -13.55
N LYS A 73 0.01 -9.83 -12.88
CA LYS A 73 -0.12 -11.19 -13.43
C LYS A 73 -1.58 -11.60 -13.47
N THR A 74 -2.00 -12.29 -14.52
CA THR A 74 -3.32 -12.96 -14.52
C THR A 74 -3.33 -14.09 -13.51
N VAL A 75 -4.39 -14.18 -12.71
CA VAL A 75 -4.58 -15.28 -11.76
C VAL A 75 -5.04 -16.52 -12.52
N ASP A 76 -4.53 -17.69 -12.11
CA ASP A 76 -4.94 -18.97 -12.69
C ASP A 76 -6.38 -19.32 -12.25
N ASP A 77 -7.17 -19.91 -13.15
CA ASP A 77 -8.60 -20.20 -12.91
C ASP A 77 -8.85 -21.00 -11.63
N GLU A 78 -7.95 -21.92 -11.30
CA GLU A 78 -8.01 -22.78 -10.11
C GLU A 78 -7.91 -21.98 -8.80
N ASP A 79 -7.24 -20.82 -8.83
CA ASP A 79 -6.96 -19.98 -7.66
C ASP A 79 -7.87 -18.74 -7.56
N LEU A 80 -8.80 -18.55 -8.49
CA LEU A 80 -9.75 -17.41 -8.47
C LEU A 80 -10.53 -17.30 -7.15
N SER A 81 -10.91 -18.44 -6.57
CA SER A 81 -11.64 -18.49 -5.29
C SER A 81 -10.79 -18.08 -4.07
N ARG A 82 -9.47 -18.08 -4.21
CA ARG A 82 -8.49 -17.76 -3.15
C ARG A 82 -8.03 -16.31 -3.20
N VAL A 83 -8.35 -15.59 -4.27
CA VAL A 83 -8.06 -14.16 -4.37
C VAL A 83 -8.81 -13.46 -3.24
N SER A 84 -8.06 -12.82 -2.34
CA SER A 84 -8.64 -11.98 -1.31
C SER A 84 -9.27 -10.77 -2.00
N TRP A 85 -10.57 -10.86 -2.26
CA TRP A 85 -11.32 -9.78 -2.87
C TRP A 85 -11.34 -8.60 -1.89
N SER A 86 -10.67 -7.51 -2.28
CA SER A 86 -10.96 -6.20 -1.69
C SER A 86 -12.32 -5.78 -2.24
N VAL A 87 -13.40 -6.17 -1.55
CA VAL A 87 -14.74 -5.64 -1.85
C VAL A 87 -14.63 -4.12 -1.79
N CYS A 88 -15.10 -3.47 -2.86
CA CYS A 88 -15.17 -2.03 -3.00
C CYS A 88 -15.86 -1.35 -1.82
#